data_AF-A0A7K3RKY8-F1
#
_entry.id   AF-A0A7K3RKY8-F1
#
_cell.length_a   1.000
_cell.length_b   1.000
_cell.length_c   1.000
_cell.angle_alpha   90.00
_cell.angle_beta   90.00
_cell.angle_gamma   90.00
#
_symmetry.space_group_name_H-M   'P 1'
#
loop_
_entity.id
_entity.type
_entity.pdbx_description
1 polymer ?
#
loop_
_entity_poly.entity_id
_entity_poly.type
_entity_poly.pdbx_seq_one_letter_code
_entity_poly.pdbx_strand_id
1 'polypeptide(L)'
;QGAAQPLVAACARTDATVVRPGRGALVRALHASGAAHAGTTYLVAENGVKYRVPAQESLEALGYGEGDIGSVPAPLLAALPTGADLDPAAAAGAAEPRVTAPKCAASGAARTGESRP
;
A
#
# COMPACT_ATOMS: atom_id res chain seq x y z
N GLN A 1 -21.37 0.53 -14.14
CA GLN A 1 -20.90 1.85 -13.68
C GLN A 1 -19.79 1.61 -12.69
N GLY A 2 -18.52 1.84 -13.07
CA GLY A 2 -17.40 1.71 -12.14
C GLY A 2 -17.38 2.93 -11.24
N ALA A 3 -17.69 2.76 -9.95
CA ALA A 3 -17.50 3.83 -8.98
C ALA A 3 -16.03 4.25 -9.05
N ALA A 4 -15.77 5.55 -9.25
CA ALA A 4 -14.44 6.11 -9.09
C ALA A 4 -14.03 5.83 -7.64
N GLN A 5 -13.26 4.77 -7.45
CA GLN A 5 -12.88 4.30 -6.14
C GLN A 5 -12.06 5.40 -5.47
N PRO A 6 -12.34 5.76 -4.20
CA PRO A 6 -11.56 6.77 -3.51
C PRO A 6 -10.10 6.31 -3.46
N LEU A 7 -9.20 7.13 -4.02
CA LEU A 7 -7.78 6.87 -4.09
C LEU A 7 -7.02 8.01 -3.41
N VAL A 8 -6.08 7.67 -2.53
CA VAL A 8 -5.15 8.62 -1.92
C VAL A 8 -3.84 8.60 -2.71
N ALA A 9 -3.34 9.78 -3.07
CA ALA A 9 -2.07 9.94 -3.78
C ALA A 9 -0.90 9.32 -2.99
N ALA A 10 0.14 8.91 -3.72
CA ALA A 10 1.36 8.37 -3.13
C ALA A 10 2.07 9.41 -2.24
N CYS A 11 2.76 8.95 -1.19
CA CYS A 11 3.57 9.83 -0.34
C CYS A 11 4.85 10.29 -1.03
N ALA A 12 5.42 9.45 -1.90
CA ALA A 12 6.58 9.79 -2.70
C ALA A 12 6.17 10.08 -4.15
N ARG A 13 6.77 11.13 -4.74
CA ARG A 13 6.60 11.41 -6.16
C ARG A 13 7.22 10.28 -6.97
N THR A 14 6.50 9.80 -7.98
CA THR A 14 6.98 8.83 -8.95
C THR A 14 6.55 9.27 -10.33
N ASP A 15 7.42 9.13 -11.32
CA ASP A 15 7.13 9.52 -12.70
C ASP A 15 6.18 8.52 -13.39
N ALA A 16 6.33 7.22 -13.09
CA ALA A 16 5.41 6.17 -13.53
C ALA A 16 5.48 4.93 -12.64
N THR A 17 4.33 4.29 -12.41
CA THR A 17 4.24 2.95 -11.81
C THR A 17 3.86 1.95 -12.89
N VAL A 18 4.67 0.92 -13.08
CA VAL A 18 4.42 -0.13 -14.08
C VAL A 18 4.35 -1.47 -13.37
N VAL A 19 3.20 -2.13 -13.49
CA VAL A 19 3.00 -3.49 -13.00
C VAL A 19 2.81 -4.40 -14.21
N ARG A 20 3.35 -5.62 -14.14
CA ARG A 20 3.13 -6.59 -15.20
C ARG A 20 1.63 -6.95 -15.23
N PRO A 21 0.97 -6.90 -16.41
CA PRO A 21 -0.44 -7.20 -16.51
C PRO A 21 -0.73 -8.64 -16.07
N GLY A 22 -1.91 -8.86 -15.47
CA GLY A 22 -2.33 -10.16 -14.97
C GLY A 22 -1.58 -10.64 -13.73
N ARG A 23 -0.81 -9.78 -13.06
CA ARG A 23 -0.15 -10.09 -11.78
C ARG A 23 -0.40 -9.01 -10.75
N GLY A 24 -0.61 -9.45 -9.52
CA GLY A 24 -0.53 -8.64 -8.31
C GLY A 24 0.58 -9.17 -7.40
N ALA A 25 0.92 -8.39 -6.38
CA ALA A 25 1.87 -8.80 -5.36
C ALA A 25 1.30 -8.51 -3.96
N LEU A 26 1.26 -9.53 -3.12
CA LEU A 26 0.94 -9.39 -1.71
C LEU A 26 2.23 -9.06 -0.95
N VAL A 27 2.27 -7.91 -0.31
CA VAL A 27 3.52 -7.38 0.25
C VAL A 27 3.34 -6.78 1.63
N ARG A 28 4.41 -6.83 2.43
CA ARG A 28 4.55 -6.11 3.69
C ARG A 28 5.76 -5.19 3.63
N ALA A 29 5.63 -4.02 4.25
CA ALA A 29 6.75 -3.12 4.40
C ALA A 29 7.83 -3.72 5.33
N LEU A 30 9.07 -3.67 4.88
CA LEU A 30 10.24 -3.83 5.74
C LEU A 30 10.78 -2.45 6.13
N HIS A 31 11.23 -2.36 7.37
CA HIS A 31 12.02 -1.23 7.83
C HIS A 31 13.44 -1.31 7.26
N ALA A 32 14.18 -0.19 7.26
CA ALA A 32 15.57 -0.15 6.79
C ALA A 32 16.51 -1.11 7.57
N SER A 33 16.10 -1.48 8.79
CA SER A 33 16.76 -2.50 9.62
C SER A 33 16.49 -3.94 9.18
N GLY A 34 15.71 -4.17 8.11
CA GLY A 34 15.29 -5.50 7.66
C GLY A 34 14.20 -6.15 8.52
N ALA A 35 13.83 -5.52 9.64
CA ALA A 35 12.70 -5.95 10.45
C ALA A 35 11.38 -5.69 9.72
N ALA A 36 10.45 -6.64 9.80
CA ALA A 36 9.10 -6.42 9.33
C ALA A 36 8.48 -5.24 10.09
N HIS A 37 7.89 -4.28 9.37
CA HIS A 37 7.03 -3.30 10.01
C HIS A 37 5.82 -4.05 10.60
N ALA A 38 5.60 -3.92 11.90
CA ALA A 38 4.27 -4.14 12.46
C ALA A 38 3.35 -3.09 11.80
N GLY A 39 2.30 -3.41 11.06
CA GLY A 39 1.72 -4.69 10.71
C GLY A 39 0.58 -4.36 9.77
N THR A 40 0.89 -4.18 8.49
CA THR A 40 -0.14 -4.02 7.44
C THR A 40 0.34 -4.70 6.17
N THR A 41 -0.46 -5.66 5.72
CA THR A 41 -0.28 -6.33 4.43
C THR A 41 -1.00 -5.51 3.37
N TYR A 42 -0.39 -5.38 2.20
CA TYR A 42 -0.95 -4.66 1.07
C TYR A 42 -0.95 -5.56 -0.15
N LEU A 43 -2.03 -5.51 -0.93
CA LEU A 43 -2.09 -6.08 -2.27
C LEU A 43 -1.81 -4.97 -3.28
N VAL A 44 -0.70 -5.08 -4.01
CA VAL A 44 -0.43 -4.25 -5.18
C VAL A 44 -1.12 -4.89 -6.37
N ALA A 45 -2.14 -4.23 -6.90
CA ALA A 45 -2.86 -4.70 -8.08
C ALA A 45 -2.19 -4.23 -9.38
N GLU A 46 -2.61 -4.81 -10.50
CA GLU A 46 -2.06 -4.51 -11.83
C GLU A 46 -2.27 -3.06 -12.28
N ASN A 47 -3.22 -2.34 -11.67
CA ASN A 47 -3.43 -0.90 -11.89
C ASN A 47 -2.38 -0.01 -11.18
N GLY A 48 -1.38 -0.59 -10.51
CA GLY A 48 -0.33 0.14 -9.81
C GLY A 48 -0.77 0.74 -8.47
N VAL A 49 -1.95 0.36 -7.96
CA VAL A 49 -2.48 0.82 -6.67
C VAL A 49 -2.22 -0.24 -5.61
N LYS A 50 -1.84 0.19 -4.41
CA LYS A 50 -1.81 -0.68 -3.23
C LYS A 50 -3.12 -0.58 -2.45
N TYR A 51 -3.66 -1.74 -2.11
CA TYR A 51 -4.87 -1.88 -1.29
C TYR A 51 -4.50 -2.57 0.02
N ARG A 52 -4.96 -2.03 1.14
CA ARG A 52 -4.63 -2.61 2.45
C ARG A 52 -5.50 -3.84 2.70
N VAL A 53 -4.91 -4.89 3.25
CA VAL A 53 -5.60 -6.09 3.71
C VAL A 53 -5.61 -6.06 5.23
N PRO A 54 -6.75 -5.72 5.88
CA PRO A 54 -6.78 -5.40 7.30
C PRO A 54 -6.77 -6.62 8.22
N ALA A 55 -7.31 -7.76 7.78
CA ALA A 55 -7.46 -8.97 8.59
C ALA A 55 -7.01 -10.22 7.84
N GLN A 56 -6.71 -11.29 8.58
CA GLN A 56 -6.38 -12.60 8.02
C GLN A 56 -7.56 -13.20 7.25
N GLU A 57 -8.79 -13.01 7.73
CA GLU A 57 -10.02 -13.43 7.04
C GLU A 57 -10.12 -12.79 5.64
N SER A 58 -9.69 -11.53 5.51
CA SER A 58 -9.63 -10.83 4.22
C SER A 58 -8.60 -11.45 3.28
N LEU A 59 -7.48 -11.90 3.84
CA LEU A 59 -6.38 -12.55 3.10
C LEU A 59 -6.82 -13.93 2.58
N GLU A 60 -7.49 -14.72 3.43
CA GLU A 60 -8.04 -16.03 3.11
C GLU A 60 -9.19 -15.94 2.11
N ALA A 61 -10.07 -14.94 2.23
CA ALA A 61 -11.14 -14.70 1.27
C ALA A 61 -10.62 -14.34 -0.13
N LEU A 62 -9.42 -13.77 -0.22
CA LEU A 62 -8.71 -13.52 -1.47
C LEU A 62 -7.94 -14.75 -1.99
N GLY A 63 -7.90 -15.84 -1.21
CA GLY A 63 -7.20 -17.08 -1.54
C GLY A 63 -5.69 -17.04 -1.29
N TYR A 64 -5.20 -16.08 -0.51
CA TYR A 64 -3.78 -15.98 -0.15
C TYR A 64 -3.52 -16.57 1.24
N GLY A 65 -2.30 -17.07 1.46
CA GLY A 65 -1.77 -17.44 2.76
C GLY A 65 -0.67 -16.48 3.23
N GLU A 66 -0.28 -16.59 4.50
CA GLU A 66 0.81 -15.76 5.05
C GLU A 66 2.16 -15.99 4.33
N GLY A 67 2.35 -17.18 3.76
CA GLY A 67 3.55 -17.53 2.97
C GLY A 67 3.66 -16.80 1.63
N ASP A 68 2.56 -16.23 1.12
CA ASP A 68 2.54 -15.46 -0.12
C ASP A 68 2.97 -14.00 0.08
N ILE A 69 3.13 -13.58 1.34
CA ILE A 69 3.48 -12.19 1.68
C ILE A 69 4.96 -11.95 1.38
N GLY A 70 5.20 -11.28 0.27
CA GLY A 70 6.51 -10.75 -0.08
C GLY A 70 6.93 -9.60 0.85
N SER A 71 8.23 -9.41 0.97
CA SER A 71 8.80 -8.30 1.74
C SER A 71 9.34 -7.24 0.80
N VAL A 72 8.91 -5.99 0.97
CA VAL A 72 9.36 -4.85 0.15
C VAL A 72 9.82 -3.69 1.03
N PRO A 73 10.82 -2.91 0.59
CA PRO A 73 11.25 -1.72 1.34
C PRO A 73 10.09 -0.72 1.51
N ALA A 74 9.94 -0.17 2.72
CA ALA A 74 8.92 0.84 3.00
C ALA A 74 8.91 2.04 2.02
N PRO A 75 10.05 2.59 1.54
CA PRO A 75 10.05 3.68 0.57
C PRO A 75 9.40 3.31 -0.76
N LEU A 76 9.57 2.06 -1.22
CA LEU A 76 8.96 1.58 -2.46
C LEU A 76 7.43 1.51 -2.31
N LEU A 77 6.96 1.03 -1.17
CA LEU A 77 5.53 0.96 -0.88
C LEU A 77 4.90 2.36 -0.72
N ALA A 78 5.67 3.35 -0.27
CA ALA A 78 5.23 4.74 -0.14
C ALA A 78 5.10 5.48 -1.49
N ALA A 79 5.71 4.96 -2.56
CA ALA A 79 5.62 5.48 -3.92
C ALA A 79 4.34 5.06 -4.67
N LEU A 80 3.58 4.12 -4.11
CA LEU A 80 2.34 3.64 -4.71
C LEU A 80 1.12 4.41 -4.16
N PRO A 81 0.16 4.80 -5.02
CA PRO A 81 -1.14 5.30 -4.58
C PRO A 81 -1.87 4.29 -3.70
N THR A 82 -2.62 4.77 -2.71
CA THR A 82 -3.37 3.91 -1.79
C THR A 82 -4.85 3.90 -2.14
N GLY A 83 -5.40 2.71 -2.37
CA GLY A 83 -6.83 2.48 -2.57
C GLY A 83 -7.56 2.08 -1.31
N ALA A 84 -8.82 1.66 -1.48
CA ALA A 84 -9.66 1.21 -0.39
C ALA A 84 -9.08 -0.03 0.33
N ASP A 85 -9.49 -0.21 1.57
CA ASP A 85 -9.22 -1.41 2.34
C ASP A 85 -10.00 -2.59 1.75
N LEU A 86 -9.35 -3.73 1.54
CA LEU A 86 -9.96 -4.97 1.08
C LEU A 86 -10.65 -5.68 2.25
N ASP A 87 -11.74 -5.09 2.72
CA ASP A 87 -12.55 -5.58 3.82
C ASP A 87 -13.74 -6.40 3.30
N PRO A 88 -13.99 -7.62 3.82
CA PRO A 88 -15.07 -8.47 3.34
C PRO A 88 -16.46 -7.88 3.61
N ALA A 89 -16.66 -7.14 4.71
CA ALA A 89 -17.92 -6.48 4.99
C ALA A 89 -18.17 -5.32 4.02
N ALA A 90 -17.12 -4.56 3.66
CA ALA A 90 -17.21 -3.54 2.62
C ALA A 90 -17.51 -4.15 1.24
N ALA A 91 -16.89 -5.29 0.91
CA ALA A 91 -17.12 -5.99 -0.36
C ALA A 91 -18.54 -6.57 -0.46
N ALA A 92 -19.11 -7.05 0.65
CA ALA A 92 -20.48 -7.56 0.72
C ALA A 92 -21.55 -6.45 0.76
N GLY A 93 -21.15 -5.18 0.82
CA GLY A 93 -22.07 -4.04 0.97
C GLY A 93 -22.64 -3.86 2.38
N ALA A 94 -22.13 -4.60 3.36
CA ALA A 94 -22.51 -4.47 4.77
C ALA A 94 -21.82 -3.28 5.48
N ALA A 95 -20.74 -2.75 4.88
CA ALA A 95 -20.04 -1.56 5.35
C ALA A 95 -19.65 -0.65 4.17
N GLU A 96 -19.40 0.62 4.46
CA GLU A 96 -18.85 1.55 3.46
C GLU A 96 -17.36 1.28 3.21
N PRO A 97 -16.88 1.29 1.96
CA PRO A 97 -15.46 1.20 1.66
C PRO A 97 -14.67 2.34 2.31
N ARG A 98 -13.62 2.01 3.05
CA ARG A 98 -12.73 2.99 3.69
C ARG A 98 -11.36 2.98 3.02
N VAL A 99 -10.68 4.12 3.03
CA VAL A 99 -9.30 4.23 2.57
C VAL A 99 -8.40 4.54 3.76
N THR A 100 -7.69 3.54 4.28
CA THR A 100 -6.72 3.73 5.35
C THR A 100 -5.33 3.95 4.76
N ALA A 101 -5.03 5.19 4.39
CA ALA A 101 -3.70 5.56 3.89
C ALA A 101 -2.70 5.76 5.05
N PRO A 102 -1.44 5.31 4.91
CA PRO A 102 -0.40 5.68 5.86
C PRO A 102 -0.23 7.19 5.88
N LYS A 103 -0.04 7.76 7.07
CA LYS A 103 0.23 9.19 7.23
C LYS A 103 1.59 9.48 6.61
N CYS A 104 1.59 10.15 5.47
CA CYS A 104 2.81 10.72 4.92
C CYS A 104 3.27 11.80 5.92
N ALA A 105 4.47 11.66 6.50
CA ALA A 105 5.11 12.82 7.10
C ALA A 105 5.25 13.84 5.97
N ALA A 106 4.58 14.98 6.06
CA ALA A 106 4.63 16.02 5.05
C ALA A 106 6.11 16.26 4.68
N SER A 107 6.43 16.03 3.41
CA SER A 107 7.77 16.16 2.86
C SER A 107 8.32 17.56 3.18
N GLY A 108 9.21 17.66 4.17
CA GLY A 108 9.65 18.98 4.64
C GLY A 108 10.49 19.01 5.92
N ALA A 109 11.33 18.01 6.20
CA ALA A 109 12.53 18.30 7.00
C ALA A 109 13.59 18.77 6.00
N ALA A 110 13.71 20.09 5.90
CA ALA A 110 14.65 20.81 5.06
C ALA A 110 16.04 20.15 5.10
N ARG A 111 16.64 19.97 3.92
CA ARG A 111 18.08 19.90 3.79
C ARG A 111 18.66 21.26 4.23
N THR A 112 18.77 21.49 5.53
CA THR A 112 19.70 22.48 6.07
C THR A 112 21.02 21.76 6.25
N GLY A 113 21.83 21.79 5.22
CA GLY A 113 23.14 21.14 5.21
C GLY A 113 23.77 21.21 3.84
N GLU A 114 24.22 22.40 3.44
CA GLU A 114 25.45 22.52 2.66
C GLU A 114 26.20 23.75 3.17
N SER A 115 27.30 23.45 3.82
CA SER A 115 28.30 24.38 4.33
C SER A 115 29.14 24.99 3.20
N ARG A 116 29.86 26.07 3.57
CA ARG A 116 31.28 26.36 3.27
C ARG A 116 31.55 27.45 2.22
N PRO A 117 32.67 28.21 2.30
CA PRO A 117 33.69 28.34 3.36
C PRO A 117 33.52 29.55 4.30
#